data_AF-A0A258QQK2-F1
#
_entry.id   AF-A0A258QQK2-F1
#
_cell.length_a   1.000
_cell.length_b   1.000
_cell.length_c   1.000
_cell.angle_alpha   90.00
_cell.angle_beta   90.00
_cell.angle_gamma   90.00
#
_symmetry.space_group_name_H-M   'P 1'
#
loop_
_entity.id
_entity.type
_entity.pdbx_description
1 polymer ?
#
loop_
_entity_poly.entity_id
_entity_poly.type
_entity_poly.pdbx_seq_one_letter_code
_entity_poly.pdbx_strand_id
1 'polypeptide(L)'
;MPPAHTQRYVTTVPVYKTAPSKNEVFSLMQLRLLELQNVTLVCPIELDISYYLHLWPKLQVQRYAPEHFISVQSYNDLVISPVFYEPFAHQYEYLLIYQLDAFLLSNQVLEFCNQGYDYYGAPWITGFEQYHFLFNRWPIRLNSKRFHVGNGGLSLRKIASTLDLLKRKAGHVSKTFFMEDAFFGYWGSLDPDFHACPPLVAAKFSLEMEPSYWMEKTACLPMGIHGFEIWHKDFYNSLLKESYQKLFEAFPQLQNI
;
A
#
# COMPACT_ATOMS: atom_id res chain seq x y z
N MET A 1 2.84 -26.16 -11.32
CA MET A 1 2.18 -24.94 -11.84
C MET A 1 1.72 -24.14 -10.63
N PRO A 2 1.91 -22.81 -10.59
CA PRO A 2 1.24 -22.01 -9.57
C PRO A 2 -0.27 -22.23 -9.68
N PRO A 3 -1.03 -22.21 -8.56
CA PRO A 3 -2.47 -22.35 -8.60
C PRO A 3 -3.05 -21.26 -9.51
N ALA A 4 -3.99 -21.63 -10.38
CA ALA A 4 -4.69 -20.66 -11.21
C ALA A 4 -5.48 -19.72 -10.30
N HIS A 5 -5.03 -18.47 -10.17
CA HIS A 5 -5.75 -17.46 -9.40
C HIS A 5 -7.11 -17.20 -10.06
N THR A 6 -8.17 -17.25 -9.27
CA THR A 6 -9.53 -16.98 -9.76
C THR A 6 -9.79 -15.50 -9.99
N GLN A 7 -9.01 -14.62 -9.35
CA GLN A 7 -9.15 -13.18 -9.42
C GLN A 7 -7.79 -12.47 -9.48
N ARG A 8 -7.75 -11.28 -10.10
CA ARG A 8 -6.51 -10.54 -10.35
C ARG A 8 -5.94 -9.90 -9.08
N TYR A 9 -6.78 -9.25 -8.27
CA TYR A 9 -6.31 -8.58 -7.06
C TYR A 9 -7.37 -8.49 -5.96
N VAL A 10 -6.90 -8.29 -4.74
CA VAL A 10 -7.67 -7.87 -3.57
C VAL A 10 -7.20 -6.50 -3.10
N THR A 11 -8.12 -5.66 -2.61
CA THR A 11 -7.76 -4.39 -1.97
C THR A 11 -7.94 -4.53 -0.47
N THR A 12 -6.84 -4.50 0.28
CA THR A 12 -6.88 -4.50 1.74
C THR A 12 -6.85 -3.07 2.27
N VAL A 13 -7.79 -2.76 3.16
CA VAL A 13 -7.89 -1.47 3.84
C VAL A 13 -7.66 -1.68 5.34
N PRO A 14 -6.45 -1.42 5.85
CA PRO A 14 -6.13 -1.58 7.26
C PRO A 14 -6.90 -0.56 8.11
N VAL A 15 -7.62 -1.03 9.14
CA VAL A 15 -8.39 -0.15 10.05
C VAL A 15 -8.24 -0.60 11.50
N TYR A 16 -8.15 0.37 12.40
CA TYR A 16 -7.96 0.16 13.85
C TYR A 16 -8.83 1.10 14.72
N LYS A 17 -9.68 1.93 14.10
CA LYS A 17 -10.63 2.82 14.77
C LYS A 17 -12.04 2.31 14.53
N THR A 18 -12.93 2.48 15.50
CA THR A 18 -14.36 2.13 15.32
C THR A 18 -15.08 3.14 14.42
N ALA A 19 -14.67 4.42 14.49
CA ALA A 19 -15.14 5.49 13.62
C ALA A 19 -13.93 6.14 12.91
N PRO A 20 -13.89 6.13 11.57
CA PRO A 20 -12.88 6.86 10.79
C PRO A 20 -13.08 8.37 10.91
N SER A 21 -11.99 9.12 10.71
CA SER A 21 -12.03 10.57 10.53
C SER A 21 -12.77 10.95 9.24
N LYS A 22 -13.13 12.23 9.11
CA LYS A 22 -13.76 12.75 7.88
C LYS A 22 -12.97 12.44 6.61
N ASN A 23 -11.65 12.63 6.63
CA ASN A 23 -10.81 12.34 5.48
C ASN A 23 -10.67 10.84 5.23
N GLU A 24 -10.59 10.02 6.28
CA GLU A 24 -10.60 8.56 6.16
C GLU A 24 -11.93 8.05 5.54
N VAL A 25 -13.07 8.68 5.87
CA VAL A 25 -14.36 8.41 5.20
C VAL A 25 -14.28 8.74 3.71
N PHE A 26 -13.72 9.90 3.35
CA PHE A 26 -13.60 10.29 1.94
C PHE A 26 -12.71 9.34 1.15
N SER A 27 -11.58 8.93 1.71
CA SER A 27 -10.68 7.93 1.14
C SER A 27 -11.39 6.59 0.91
N LEU A 28 -12.16 6.10 1.90
CA LEU A 28 -12.92 4.86 1.74
C LEU A 28 -14.01 4.98 0.67
N MET A 29 -14.75 6.09 0.66
CA MET A 29 -15.83 6.32 -0.29
C MET A 29 -15.29 6.56 -1.71
N GLN A 30 -14.06 7.04 -1.85
CA GLN A 30 -13.38 7.15 -3.14
C GLN A 30 -13.17 5.78 -3.76
N LEU A 31 -12.78 4.78 -2.98
CA LEU A 31 -12.66 3.41 -3.50
C LEU A 31 -14.01 2.88 -4.02
N ARG A 32 -15.10 3.23 -3.34
CA ARG A 32 -16.46 2.88 -3.75
C ARG A 32 -16.87 3.60 -5.04
N LEU A 33 -16.58 4.88 -5.15
CA LEU A 33 -16.85 5.69 -6.34
C LEU A 33 -16.11 5.16 -7.56
N LEU A 34 -14.86 4.75 -7.37
CA LEU A 34 -13.98 4.18 -8.39
C LEU A 34 -14.19 2.68 -8.65
N GLU A 35 -15.23 2.10 -8.03
CA GLU A 35 -15.64 0.71 -8.21
C GLU A 35 -14.52 -0.31 -7.98
N LEU A 36 -13.69 -0.10 -6.96
CA LEU A 36 -12.64 -1.08 -6.63
C LEU A 36 -13.25 -2.43 -6.24
N GLN A 37 -12.56 -3.49 -6.68
CA GLN A 37 -12.97 -4.87 -6.46
C GLN A 37 -12.40 -5.42 -5.15
N ASN A 38 -13.13 -6.37 -4.55
CA ASN A 38 -12.66 -7.17 -3.41
C ASN A 38 -12.12 -6.34 -2.24
N VAL A 39 -12.75 -5.20 -1.96
CA VAL A 39 -12.31 -4.31 -0.89
C VAL A 39 -12.58 -4.99 0.45
N THR A 40 -11.50 -5.29 1.16
CA THR A 40 -11.46 -6.09 2.38
C THR A 40 -10.88 -5.24 3.50
N LEU A 41 -11.66 -5.00 4.55
CA LEU A 41 -11.14 -4.41 5.78
C LEU A 41 -10.18 -5.40 6.45
N VAL A 42 -9.00 -4.92 6.83
CA VAL A 42 -8.03 -5.68 7.62
C VAL A 42 -7.96 -5.07 9.02
N CYS A 43 -8.43 -5.79 10.03
CA CYS A 43 -8.64 -5.19 11.36
C CYS A 43 -8.51 -6.18 12.53
N PRO A 44 -8.37 -5.70 13.78
CA PRO A 44 -8.42 -6.56 14.97
C PRO A 44 -9.71 -7.37 15.05
N ILE A 45 -9.66 -8.59 15.58
CA ILE A 45 -10.85 -9.45 15.81
C ILE A 45 -11.99 -8.70 16.50
N GLU A 46 -11.68 -7.87 17.49
CA GLU A 46 -12.66 -7.23 18.37
C GLU A 46 -13.16 -5.86 17.87
N LEU A 47 -12.60 -5.32 16.77
CA LEU A 47 -12.96 -3.98 16.31
C LEU A 47 -14.43 -3.94 15.84
N ASP A 48 -15.24 -3.04 16.39
CA ASP A 48 -16.56 -2.75 15.83
C ASP A 48 -16.40 -2.04 14.47
N ILE A 49 -16.91 -2.68 13.42
CA ILE A 49 -16.84 -2.19 12.03
C ILE A 49 -18.20 -1.72 11.50
N SER A 50 -19.21 -1.58 12.37
CA SER A 50 -20.57 -1.22 11.96
C SER A 50 -20.62 0.10 11.19
N TYR A 51 -19.78 1.08 11.57
CA TYR A 51 -19.66 2.35 10.85
C TYR A 51 -19.21 2.15 9.39
N TYR A 52 -18.19 1.32 9.16
CA TYR A 52 -17.67 1.02 7.84
C TYR A 52 -18.69 0.28 6.97
N LEU A 53 -19.39 -0.71 7.54
CA LEU A 53 -20.43 -1.46 6.84
C LEU A 53 -21.66 -0.61 6.53
N HIS A 54 -21.97 0.38 7.37
CA HIS A 54 -23.01 1.37 7.08
C HIS A 54 -22.63 2.23 5.86
N LEU A 55 -21.38 2.70 5.79
CA LEU A 55 -20.88 3.44 4.64
C LEU A 55 -20.82 2.60 3.36
N TRP A 56 -20.40 1.34 3.46
CA TRP A 56 -20.26 0.45 2.32
C TRP A 56 -20.57 -1.02 2.70
N PRO A 57 -21.84 -1.48 2.51
CA PRO A 57 -22.27 -2.81 2.94
C PRO A 57 -21.60 -4.01 2.24
N LYS A 58 -20.90 -3.79 1.11
CA LYS A 58 -20.24 -4.84 0.33
C LYS A 58 -18.79 -5.09 0.75
N LEU A 59 -18.28 -4.37 1.76
CA LEU A 59 -16.93 -4.59 2.27
C LEU A 59 -16.79 -6.02 2.80
N GLN A 60 -15.70 -6.67 2.42
CA GLN A 60 -15.26 -7.92 3.03
C GLN A 60 -14.44 -7.62 4.28
N VAL A 61 -14.18 -8.64 5.11
CA VAL A 61 -13.47 -8.47 6.37
C VAL A 61 -12.50 -9.61 6.59
N GLN A 62 -11.24 -9.27 6.83
CA GLN A 62 -10.21 -10.18 7.30
C GLN A 62 -9.76 -9.71 8.70
N ARG A 63 -9.94 -10.58 9.70
CA ARG A 63 -9.59 -10.28 11.08
C ARG A 63 -8.20 -10.82 11.41
N TYR A 64 -7.45 -10.09 12.22
CA TYR A 64 -6.19 -10.52 12.81
C TYR A 64 -6.18 -10.28 14.32
N ALA A 65 -5.24 -10.92 15.00
CA ALA A 65 -5.09 -10.79 16.44
C ALA A 65 -4.79 -9.32 16.84
N PRO A 66 -5.39 -8.80 17.93
CA PRO A 66 -5.29 -7.39 18.31
C PRO A 66 -3.86 -6.92 18.55
N GLU A 67 -2.94 -7.82 18.92
CA GLU A 67 -1.52 -7.48 19.17
C GLU A 67 -0.85 -6.78 17.97
N HIS A 68 -1.31 -7.09 16.75
CA HIS A 68 -0.78 -6.49 15.53
C HIS A 68 -1.16 -5.01 15.33
N PHE A 69 -2.12 -4.48 16.09
CA PHE A 69 -2.64 -3.12 15.89
C PHE A 69 -2.38 -2.19 17.09
N ILE A 70 -1.48 -2.58 18.00
CA ILE A 70 -1.15 -1.78 19.19
C ILE A 70 -0.26 -0.58 18.84
N SER A 71 0.59 -0.71 17.81
CA SER A 71 1.54 0.32 17.39
C SER A 71 1.84 0.23 15.90
N VAL A 72 2.52 1.25 15.36
CA VAL A 72 3.06 1.22 14.00
C VAL A 72 4.00 0.02 13.81
N GLN A 73 4.85 -0.26 14.80
CA GLN A 73 5.78 -1.40 14.73
C GLN A 73 5.05 -2.74 14.65
N SER A 74 4.07 -2.98 15.50
CA SER A 74 3.34 -4.26 15.50
C SER A 74 2.57 -4.49 14.20
N TYR A 75 2.12 -3.41 13.55
CA TYR A 75 1.48 -3.48 12.24
C TYR A 75 2.52 -3.78 11.15
N ASN A 76 3.68 -3.14 11.19
CA ASN A 76 4.78 -3.44 10.28
C ASN A 76 5.22 -4.90 10.39
N ASP A 77 5.31 -5.44 11.61
CA ASP A 77 5.62 -6.85 11.87
C ASP A 77 4.60 -7.80 11.23
N LEU A 78 3.31 -7.45 11.25
CA LEU A 78 2.26 -8.20 10.55
C LEU A 78 2.45 -8.13 9.03
N VAL A 79 2.71 -6.94 8.48
CA VAL A 79 2.87 -6.74 7.03
C VAL A 79 4.14 -7.42 6.47
N ILE A 80 5.18 -7.63 7.29
CA ILE A 80 6.36 -8.43 6.93
C ILE A 80 6.26 -9.90 7.37
N SER A 81 5.04 -10.38 7.66
CA SER A 81 4.74 -11.77 8.00
C SER A 81 3.92 -12.44 6.90
N PRO A 82 4.19 -13.73 6.57
CA PRO A 82 3.33 -14.51 5.67
C PRO A 82 1.86 -14.51 6.08
N VAL A 83 1.59 -14.42 7.38
CA VAL A 83 0.24 -14.42 7.98
C VAL A 83 -0.68 -13.36 7.35
N PHE A 84 -0.14 -12.19 6.96
CA PHE A 84 -0.95 -11.14 6.33
C PHE A 84 -1.45 -11.51 4.92
N TYR A 85 -0.71 -12.36 4.20
CA TYR A 85 -0.96 -12.66 2.79
C TYR A 85 -1.63 -14.03 2.58
N GLU A 86 -1.39 -14.98 3.47
CA GLU A 86 -1.92 -16.35 3.42
C GLU A 86 -3.44 -16.42 3.18
N PRO A 87 -4.30 -15.61 3.82
CA PRO A 87 -5.74 -15.63 3.58
C PRO A 87 -6.14 -15.33 2.13
N PHE A 88 -5.30 -14.60 1.39
CA PHE A 88 -5.57 -14.12 0.03
C PHE A 88 -4.92 -14.97 -1.07
N ALA A 89 -3.89 -15.74 -0.72
CA ALA A 89 -2.97 -16.38 -1.66
C ALA A 89 -3.63 -17.36 -2.64
N HIS A 90 -4.72 -18.01 -2.22
CA HIS A 90 -5.41 -19.00 -3.06
C HIS A 90 -6.31 -18.36 -4.13
N GLN A 91 -6.82 -17.15 -3.89
CA GLN A 91 -7.84 -16.54 -4.74
C GLN A 91 -7.28 -15.41 -5.62
N TYR A 92 -6.26 -14.71 -5.13
CA TYR A 92 -5.78 -13.47 -5.72
C TYR A 92 -4.31 -13.58 -6.13
N GLU A 93 -3.96 -12.96 -7.26
CA GLU A 93 -2.58 -12.85 -7.71
C GLU A 93 -1.84 -11.68 -7.04
N TYR A 94 -2.55 -10.55 -6.89
CA TYR A 94 -2.03 -9.32 -6.31
C TYR A 94 -2.83 -8.86 -5.08
N LEU A 95 -2.16 -8.13 -4.19
CA LEU A 95 -2.75 -7.47 -3.04
C LEU A 95 -2.38 -5.99 -3.08
N LEU A 96 -3.39 -5.12 -3.11
CA LEU A 96 -3.25 -3.68 -2.95
C LEU A 96 -3.48 -3.32 -1.47
N ILE A 97 -2.46 -2.80 -0.80
CA ILE A 97 -2.61 -2.12 0.50
C ILE A 97 -3.02 -0.68 0.22
N TYR A 98 -4.14 -0.27 0.81
CA TYR A 98 -4.67 1.08 0.76
C TYR A 98 -4.96 1.56 2.19
N GLN A 99 -4.05 2.34 2.77
CA GLN A 99 -4.27 3.02 4.05
C GLN A 99 -5.19 4.23 3.83
N LEU A 100 -5.99 4.60 4.84
CA LEU A 100 -7.03 5.63 4.68
C LEU A 100 -6.50 7.07 4.63
N ASP A 101 -5.20 7.26 4.84
CA ASP A 101 -4.43 8.47 4.52
C ASP A 101 -3.86 8.45 3.08
N ALA A 102 -4.21 7.44 2.28
CA ALA A 102 -4.08 7.44 0.83
C ALA A 102 -5.38 7.88 0.14
N PHE A 103 -5.28 8.35 -1.10
CA PHE A 103 -6.42 8.73 -1.93
C PHE A 103 -6.20 8.33 -3.40
N LEU A 104 -7.14 7.63 -4.03
CA LEU A 104 -7.06 7.28 -5.44
C LEU A 104 -7.69 8.35 -6.33
N LEU A 105 -6.96 8.80 -7.35
CA LEU A 105 -7.46 9.70 -8.39
C LEU A 105 -8.15 8.93 -9.53
N SER A 106 -7.73 7.68 -9.76
CA SER A 106 -8.29 6.81 -10.78
C SER A 106 -8.10 5.33 -10.39
N ASN A 107 -8.92 4.45 -10.96
CA ASN A 107 -8.75 3.01 -10.81
C ASN A 107 -7.89 2.46 -11.95
N GLN A 108 -6.60 2.28 -11.69
CA GLN A 108 -5.63 1.71 -12.65
C GLN A 108 -4.97 0.42 -12.12
N VAL A 109 -5.61 -0.25 -11.15
CA VAL A 109 -4.96 -1.36 -10.41
C VAL A 109 -4.63 -2.53 -11.33
N LEU A 110 -5.51 -2.85 -12.28
CA LEU A 110 -5.31 -3.93 -13.23
C LEU A 110 -4.16 -3.66 -14.20
N GLU A 111 -3.99 -2.41 -14.62
CA GLU A 111 -2.91 -1.94 -15.48
C GLU A 111 -1.56 -2.17 -14.81
N PHE A 112 -1.43 -1.88 -13.51
CA PHE A 112 -0.24 -2.21 -12.75
C PHE A 112 -0.07 -3.72 -12.54
N CYS A 113 -1.14 -4.47 -12.29
CA CYS A 113 -1.04 -5.94 -12.25
C CYS A 113 -0.50 -6.51 -13.58
N ASN A 114 -0.89 -5.94 -14.71
CA ASN A 114 -0.48 -6.38 -16.05
C ASN A 114 1.00 -6.08 -16.37
N GLN A 115 1.63 -5.11 -15.69
CA GLN A 115 3.06 -4.82 -15.87
C GLN A 115 3.97 -5.87 -15.21
N GLY A 116 3.44 -6.65 -14.27
CA GLY A 116 4.11 -7.86 -13.77
C GLY A 116 5.22 -7.67 -12.75
N TYR A 117 5.46 -6.47 -12.22
CA TYR A 117 6.39 -6.28 -11.09
C TYR A 117 5.82 -6.90 -9.81
N ASP A 118 6.71 -7.23 -8.86
CA ASP A 118 6.34 -7.84 -7.59
C ASP A 118 5.94 -6.81 -6.53
N TYR A 119 6.50 -5.59 -6.64
CA TYR A 119 6.25 -4.50 -5.71
C TYR A 119 6.10 -3.15 -6.41
N TYR A 120 5.03 -2.43 -6.04
CA TYR A 120 4.81 -1.04 -6.37
C TYR A 120 4.58 -0.26 -5.08
N GLY A 121 5.16 0.92 -5.01
CA GLY A 121 4.95 1.90 -3.96
C GLY A 121 5.43 3.27 -4.43
N ALA A 122 5.32 4.31 -3.61
CA ALA A 122 5.73 5.64 -4.03
C ALA A 122 7.27 5.75 -4.14
N PRO A 123 7.79 6.56 -5.09
CA PRO A 123 9.22 6.74 -5.25
C PRO A 123 9.79 7.86 -4.35
N TRP A 124 11.06 7.71 -4.00
CA TRP A 124 11.86 8.69 -3.24
C TRP A 124 12.97 9.26 -4.12
N ILE A 125 13.11 10.59 -4.14
CA ILE A 125 14.15 11.24 -4.96
C ILE A 125 15.53 10.84 -4.44
N THR A 126 15.77 11.03 -3.14
CA THR A 126 17.06 10.69 -2.54
C THR A 126 17.24 9.17 -2.43
N GLY A 127 16.16 8.42 -2.20
CA GLY A 127 16.23 6.97 -1.94
C GLY A 127 16.94 6.63 -0.63
N PHE A 128 17.12 5.33 -0.36
CA PHE A 128 17.78 4.79 0.84
C PHE A 128 19.01 3.96 0.46
N GLU A 129 19.99 3.90 1.35
CA GLU A 129 21.23 3.17 1.09
C GLU A 129 21.00 1.66 1.04
N GLN A 130 21.64 1.00 0.06
CA GLN A 130 21.71 -0.45 0.04
C GLN A 130 22.80 -0.94 1.00
N TYR A 131 22.37 -1.70 2.00
CA TYR A 131 23.26 -2.35 2.95
C TYR A 131 23.62 -3.78 2.51
N HIS A 132 24.75 -4.31 2.99
CA HIS A 132 25.01 -5.74 2.97
C HIS A 132 25.00 -6.29 4.39
N PHE A 133 24.18 -7.31 4.61
CA PHE A 133 24.05 -7.98 5.90
C PHE A 133 24.96 -9.22 5.93
N LEU A 134 26.26 -9.02 6.15
CA LEU A 134 27.22 -10.12 6.22
C LEU A 134 26.93 -11.00 7.44
N PHE A 135 26.73 -12.29 7.21
CA PHE A 135 26.44 -13.29 8.26
C PHE A 135 25.27 -12.91 9.18
N ASN A 136 24.26 -12.21 8.63
CA ASN A 136 23.10 -11.72 9.40
C ASN A 136 23.48 -10.80 10.58
N ARG A 137 24.63 -10.11 10.49
CA ARG A 137 25.09 -9.12 11.48
C ARG A 137 24.68 -7.71 11.05
N TRP A 138 25.00 -6.74 11.92
CA TRP A 138 24.79 -5.31 11.66
C TRP A 138 25.34 -4.90 10.27
N PRO A 139 24.58 -4.08 9.54
CA PRO A 139 24.87 -3.81 8.13
C PRO A 139 26.18 -3.05 7.93
N ILE A 140 26.93 -3.43 6.90
CA ILE A 140 28.09 -2.66 6.42
C ILE A 140 27.71 -1.99 5.10
N ARG A 141 28.00 -0.69 5.01
CA ARG A 141 27.87 0.06 3.77
C ARG A 141 29.05 -0.29 2.85
N LEU A 142 28.79 -1.00 1.77
CA LEU A 142 29.83 -1.39 0.80
C LEU A 142 29.82 -0.53 -0.47
N ASN A 143 28.71 0.13 -0.81
CA ASN A 143 28.60 0.94 -2.03
C ASN A 143 27.71 2.19 -1.85
N SER A 144 27.64 3.00 -2.90
CA SER A 144 26.78 4.19 -3.01
C SER A 144 25.43 3.88 -3.66
N LYS A 145 25.07 2.60 -3.87
CA LYS A 145 23.81 2.25 -4.50
C LYS A 145 22.66 2.53 -3.53
N ARG A 146 21.56 3.00 -4.11
CA ARG A 146 20.36 3.36 -3.36
C ARG A 146 19.14 2.73 -4.03
N PHE A 147 18.14 2.42 -3.22
CA PHE A 147 16.82 2.05 -3.71
C PHE A 147 15.87 3.23 -3.55
N HIS A 148 14.97 3.37 -4.50
CA HIS A 148 14.19 4.60 -4.70
C HIS A 148 12.69 4.34 -4.73
N VAL A 149 12.24 3.12 -4.47
CA VAL A 149 10.81 2.77 -4.46
C VAL A 149 10.52 2.07 -3.15
N GLY A 150 9.48 2.53 -2.47
CA GLY A 150 9.05 2.03 -1.18
C GLY A 150 7.74 2.69 -0.80
N ASN A 151 7.57 3.11 0.45
CA ASN A 151 6.36 3.73 0.99
C ASN A 151 5.09 2.87 0.86
N GLY A 152 4.82 2.08 1.91
CA GLY A 152 3.87 0.97 1.89
C GLY A 152 2.40 1.33 2.01
N GLY A 153 2.05 2.58 2.34
CA GLY A 153 0.67 2.96 2.67
C GLY A 153 -0.29 2.98 1.49
N LEU A 154 0.24 3.21 0.28
CA LEU A 154 -0.39 2.78 -0.96
C LEU A 154 0.62 1.90 -1.70
N SER A 155 0.42 0.59 -1.70
CA SER A 155 1.34 -0.36 -2.34
C SER A 155 0.65 -1.57 -2.96
N LEU A 156 1.13 -2.01 -4.12
CA LEU A 156 0.64 -3.20 -4.81
C LEU A 156 1.71 -4.29 -4.77
N ARG A 157 1.33 -5.50 -4.38
CA ARG A 157 2.26 -6.59 -4.11
C ARG A 157 1.79 -7.88 -4.76
N LYS A 158 2.65 -8.56 -5.50
CA LYS A 158 2.34 -9.89 -6.03
C LYS A 158 2.43 -10.90 -4.90
N ILE A 159 1.31 -11.57 -4.60
CA ILE A 159 1.19 -12.35 -3.36
C ILE A 159 2.18 -13.52 -3.35
N ALA A 160 2.31 -14.24 -4.45
CA ALA A 160 3.16 -15.43 -4.53
C ALA A 160 4.66 -15.11 -4.28
N SER A 161 5.21 -14.11 -4.96
CA SER A 161 6.61 -13.70 -4.77
C SER A 161 6.83 -13.00 -3.44
N THR A 162 5.83 -12.27 -2.93
CA THR A 162 5.88 -11.71 -1.57
C THR A 162 5.99 -12.81 -0.51
N LEU A 163 5.14 -13.84 -0.58
CA LEU A 163 5.18 -14.98 0.34
C LEU A 163 6.51 -15.73 0.27
N ASP A 164 7.03 -15.96 -0.94
CA ASP A 164 8.33 -16.59 -1.15
C ASP A 164 9.47 -15.77 -0.53
N LEU A 165 9.50 -14.45 -0.78
CA LEU A 165 10.45 -13.54 -0.16
C LEU A 165 10.38 -13.61 1.37
N LEU A 166 9.19 -13.47 1.94
CA LEU A 166 9.00 -13.46 3.39
C LEU A 166 9.44 -14.77 4.05
N LYS A 167 9.24 -15.91 3.36
CA LYS A 167 9.73 -17.22 3.78
C LYS A 167 11.26 -17.31 3.71
N ARG A 168 11.87 -16.91 2.60
CA ARG A 168 13.34 -16.90 2.44
C ARG A 168 14.03 -15.96 3.43
N LYS A 169 13.38 -14.86 3.83
CA LYS A 169 13.92 -13.88 4.79
C LYS A 169 13.39 -14.05 6.21
N ALA A 170 12.79 -15.19 6.57
CA ALA A 170 12.12 -15.38 7.86
C ALA A 170 13.01 -15.06 9.08
N GLY A 171 14.29 -15.45 9.05
CA GLY A 171 15.27 -15.16 10.11
C GLY A 171 16.26 -14.04 9.79
N HIS A 172 16.00 -13.23 8.75
CA HIS A 172 16.95 -12.22 8.29
C HIS A 172 16.80 -10.91 9.09
N VAL A 173 17.92 -10.34 9.55
CA VAL A 173 18.01 -9.13 10.39
C VAL A 173 17.40 -7.89 9.74
N SER A 174 17.24 -7.90 8.41
CA SER A 174 16.52 -6.85 7.69
C SER A 174 15.09 -6.65 8.20
N LYS A 175 14.42 -7.71 8.72
CA LYS A 175 13.06 -7.61 9.28
C LYS A 175 12.99 -6.75 10.53
N THR A 176 14.06 -6.73 11.32
CA THR A 176 14.16 -5.90 12.53
C THR A 176 14.83 -4.56 12.27
N PHE A 177 15.53 -4.43 11.13
CA PHE A 177 16.28 -3.23 10.77
C PHE A 177 15.43 -2.21 10.00
N PHE A 178 14.53 -2.68 9.13
CA PHE A 178 13.70 -1.83 8.30
C PHE A 178 12.25 -1.79 8.78
N MET A 179 11.58 -0.66 8.54
CA MET A 179 10.11 -0.64 8.46
C MET A 179 9.67 -1.41 7.21
N GLU A 180 8.38 -1.74 7.11
CA GLU A 180 7.89 -2.63 6.06
C GLU A 180 8.16 -2.06 4.66
N ASP A 181 7.97 -0.76 4.50
CA ASP A 181 8.15 -0.04 3.25
C ASP A 181 9.60 -0.10 2.72
N ALA A 182 10.57 0.10 3.62
CA ALA A 182 11.98 -0.03 3.35
C ALA A 182 12.39 -1.50 3.18
N PHE A 183 11.76 -2.45 3.88
CA PHE A 183 12.02 -3.87 3.71
C PHE A 183 11.70 -4.33 2.27
N PHE A 184 10.50 -4.00 1.77
CA PHE A 184 10.09 -4.38 0.41
C PHE A 184 10.84 -3.58 -0.65
N GLY A 185 11.11 -2.29 -0.42
CA GLY A 185 11.94 -1.49 -1.32
C GLY A 185 13.38 -1.99 -1.44
N TYR A 186 13.99 -2.35 -0.31
CA TYR A 186 15.35 -2.89 -0.25
C TYR A 186 15.45 -4.21 -1.00
N TRP A 187 14.62 -5.20 -0.66
CA TRP A 187 14.64 -6.49 -1.33
C TRP A 187 14.18 -6.41 -2.78
N GLY A 188 13.21 -5.55 -3.09
CA GLY A 188 12.78 -5.26 -4.47
C GLY A 188 13.88 -4.68 -5.37
N SER A 189 14.95 -4.15 -4.78
CA SER A 189 16.10 -3.62 -5.51
C SER A 189 17.31 -4.57 -5.59
N LEU A 190 17.26 -5.70 -4.90
CA LEU A 190 18.42 -6.58 -4.68
C LEU A 190 18.14 -8.06 -4.89
N ASP A 191 16.94 -8.54 -4.56
CA ASP A 191 16.60 -9.95 -4.61
C ASP A 191 16.35 -10.38 -6.06
N PRO A 192 16.94 -11.50 -6.53
CA PRO A 192 16.79 -11.93 -7.92
C PRO A 192 15.39 -12.47 -8.25
N ASP A 193 14.56 -12.76 -7.23
CA ASP A 193 13.24 -13.36 -7.39
C ASP A 193 12.12 -12.43 -6.90
N PHE A 194 12.43 -11.18 -6.55
CA PHE A 194 11.46 -10.18 -6.09
C PHE A 194 11.86 -8.78 -6.56
N HIS A 195 11.09 -8.19 -7.46
CA HIS A 195 11.45 -6.95 -8.14
C HIS A 195 10.44 -5.82 -7.88
N ALA A 196 10.95 -4.71 -7.37
CA ALA A 196 10.21 -3.45 -7.35
C ALA A 196 10.18 -2.82 -8.75
N CYS A 197 9.10 -2.10 -9.07
CA CYS A 197 9.02 -1.33 -10.30
C CYS A 197 10.05 -0.18 -10.34
N PRO A 198 10.44 0.31 -11.54
CA PRO A 198 11.32 1.47 -11.68
C PRO A 198 10.67 2.77 -11.14
N PRO A 199 11.46 3.78 -10.69
CA PRO A 199 10.92 5.01 -10.08
C PRO A 199 9.90 5.78 -10.92
N LEU A 200 10.05 5.81 -12.25
CA LEU A 200 9.07 6.48 -13.13
C LEU A 200 7.75 5.71 -13.24
N VAL A 201 7.76 4.39 -13.06
CA VAL A 201 6.55 3.57 -12.96
C VAL A 201 5.91 3.76 -11.59
N ALA A 202 6.72 3.74 -10.53
CA ALA A 202 6.30 4.03 -9.16
C ALA A 202 5.61 5.40 -9.07
N ALA A 203 6.15 6.44 -9.71
CA ALA A 203 5.56 7.79 -9.73
C ALA A 203 4.19 7.85 -10.40
N LYS A 204 3.93 6.98 -11.39
CA LYS A 204 2.60 6.85 -12.00
C LYS A 204 1.63 6.07 -11.11
N PHE A 205 2.15 5.20 -10.25
CA PHE A 205 1.36 4.44 -9.30
C PHE A 205 0.94 5.30 -8.10
N SER A 206 1.90 5.89 -7.39
CA SER A 206 1.65 6.69 -6.18
C SER A 206 2.67 7.81 -5.99
N LEU A 207 2.23 8.92 -5.39
CA LEU A 207 3.08 10.02 -4.93
C LEU A 207 2.95 10.23 -3.42
N GLU A 208 4.00 10.74 -2.78
CA GLU A 208 3.98 11.14 -1.37
C GLU A 208 4.84 12.40 -1.09
N MET A 209 6.16 12.25 -0.92
CA MET A 209 6.99 13.30 -0.32
C MET A 209 7.30 14.44 -1.30
N GLU A 210 7.55 14.17 -2.58
CA GLU A 210 7.99 15.18 -3.55
C GLU A 210 7.12 15.20 -4.84
N PRO A 211 5.80 15.48 -4.73
CA PRO A 211 4.87 15.27 -5.84
C PRO A 211 5.15 16.14 -7.08
N SER A 212 5.54 17.41 -6.90
CA SER A 212 5.79 18.32 -8.03
C SER A 212 6.90 17.82 -8.95
N TYR A 213 7.98 17.27 -8.37
CA TYR A 213 9.09 16.71 -9.13
C TYR A 213 8.63 15.52 -9.99
N TRP A 214 7.92 14.57 -9.37
CA TRP A 214 7.48 13.37 -10.07
C TRP A 214 6.41 13.65 -11.12
N MET A 215 5.53 14.62 -10.87
CA MET A 215 4.56 15.12 -11.85
C MET A 215 5.25 15.74 -13.08
N GLU A 216 6.30 16.53 -12.87
CA GLU A 216 7.11 17.06 -13.98
C GLU A 216 7.76 15.93 -14.81
N LYS A 217 8.28 14.89 -14.13
CA LYS A 217 8.94 13.75 -14.81
C LYS A 217 8.00 12.82 -15.54
N THR A 218 6.79 12.63 -15.04
CA THR A 218 5.82 11.69 -15.62
C THR A 218 4.87 12.36 -16.61
N ALA A 219 4.63 13.67 -16.46
CA ALA A 219 3.65 14.45 -17.22
C ALA A 219 2.22 13.87 -17.21
N CYS A 220 1.87 13.12 -16.15
CA CYS A 220 0.54 12.55 -15.96
C CYS A 220 0.19 12.49 -14.47
N LEU A 221 -1.11 12.46 -14.16
CA LEU A 221 -1.57 12.21 -12.79
C LEU A 221 -1.23 10.78 -12.35
N PRO A 222 -0.87 10.56 -11.06
CA PRO A 222 -0.71 9.22 -10.53
C PRO A 222 -2.06 8.53 -10.38
N MET A 223 -2.06 7.20 -10.21
CA MET A 223 -3.26 6.46 -9.82
C MET A 223 -3.75 6.90 -8.44
N GLY A 224 -2.83 7.11 -7.49
CA GLY A 224 -3.17 7.63 -6.16
C GLY A 224 -2.06 8.44 -5.52
N ILE A 225 -2.33 8.88 -4.30
CA ILE A 225 -1.42 9.64 -3.46
C ILE A 225 -1.47 9.07 -2.04
N HIS A 226 -0.39 9.23 -1.28
CA HIS A 226 -0.29 8.79 0.11
C HIS A 226 0.18 9.93 1.01
N GLY A 227 -0.25 9.95 2.26
CA GLY A 227 0.16 10.94 3.26
C GLY A 227 -0.22 12.38 2.88
N PHE A 228 -1.29 12.57 2.12
CA PHE A 228 -1.66 13.87 1.54
C PHE A 228 -2.05 14.94 2.58
N GLU A 229 -2.36 14.51 3.81
CA GLU A 229 -2.60 15.42 4.94
C GLU A 229 -1.30 15.96 5.57
N ILE A 230 -0.20 15.23 5.38
CA ILE A 230 1.11 15.49 5.99
C ILE A 230 1.99 16.28 5.01
N TRP A 231 2.04 15.83 3.76
CA TRP A 231 2.95 16.35 2.75
C TRP A 231 2.24 17.33 1.82
N HIS A 232 2.91 18.43 1.46
CA HIS A 232 2.49 19.37 0.40
C HIS A 232 0.97 19.63 0.31
N LYS A 233 0.33 19.93 1.45
CA LYS A 233 -1.13 19.98 1.60
C LYS A 233 -1.84 20.80 0.51
N ASP A 234 -1.32 21.98 0.16
CA ASP A 234 -1.92 22.82 -0.88
C ASP A 234 -1.86 22.17 -2.26
N PHE A 235 -0.76 21.49 -2.57
CA PHE A 235 -0.58 20.76 -3.82
C PHE A 235 -1.62 19.64 -3.93
N TYR A 236 -1.70 18.76 -2.94
CA TYR A 236 -2.65 17.65 -3.00
C TYR A 236 -4.10 18.10 -2.92
N ASN A 237 -4.43 19.10 -2.09
CA ASN A 237 -5.79 19.66 -2.06
C ASN A 237 -6.24 20.17 -3.43
N SER A 238 -5.32 20.74 -4.22
CA SER A 238 -5.63 21.17 -5.58
C SER A 238 -5.98 19.99 -6.51
N LEU A 239 -5.29 18.86 -6.37
CA LEU A 239 -5.57 17.64 -7.13
C LEU A 239 -6.86 16.93 -6.69
N LEU A 240 -7.19 17.01 -5.40
CA LEU A 240 -8.34 16.32 -4.81
C LEU A 240 -9.67 17.03 -5.06
N LYS A 241 -9.64 18.32 -5.43
CA LYS A 241 -10.85 19.16 -5.57
C LYS A 241 -11.92 18.52 -6.47
N GLU A 242 -11.53 18.03 -7.64
CA GLU A 242 -12.45 17.38 -8.58
C GLU A 242 -12.99 16.05 -8.02
N SER A 243 -12.13 15.26 -7.38
CA SER A 243 -12.55 13.99 -6.77
C SER A 243 -13.53 14.20 -5.63
N TYR A 244 -13.32 15.21 -4.79
CA TYR A 244 -14.27 15.58 -3.72
C TYR A 244 -15.61 16.05 -4.27
N GLN A 245 -15.61 16.85 -5.34
CA GLN A 245 -16.86 17.23 -6.00
C GLN A 245 -17.65 16.00 -6.47
N LYS A 246 -16.99 15.08 -7.18
CA LYS A 246 -17.63 13.83 -7.65
C LYS A 246 -18.13 12.97 -6.49
N LEU A 247 -17.38 12.91 -5.38
CA LEU A 247 -17.81 12.22 -4.17
C LEU A 247 -19.07 12.82 -3.57
N PHE A 248 -19.16 14.15 -3.46
CA PHE A 248 -20.34 14.81 -2.91
C PHE A 248 -21.56 14.71 -3.82
N GLU A 249 -21.36 14.64 -5.14
CA GLU A 249 -22.43 14.39 -6.11
C GLU A 249 -22.95 12.95 -6.01
N ALA A 250 -22.06 11.96 -5.89
CA ALA A 250 -22.44 10.55 -5.78
C ALA A 250 -22.97 10.16 -4.40
N PHE A 251 -22.49 10.82 -3.34
CA PHE A 251 -22.83 10.52 -1.95
C PHE A 251 -23.16 11.81 -1.18
N PRO A 252 -24.35 12.40 -1.40
CA PRO A 252 -24.73 13.69 -0.78
C PRO A 252 -24.65 13.71 0.75
N GLN A 253 -24.82 12.55 1.40
CA GLN A 253 -24.69 12.41 2.86
C GLN A 253 -23.31 12.80 3.39
N LEU A 254 -22.26 12.74 2.56
CA LEU A 254 -20.89 13.10 2.95
C LEU A 254 -20.71 14.60 3.24
N GLN A 255 -21.62 15.46 2.79
CA GLN A 255 -21.59 16.89 3.07
C GLN A 255 -21.85 17.21 4.56
N ASN A 256 -22.52 16.29 5.27
CA ASN A 256 -22.97 16.47 6.65
C ASN A 256 -22.09 15.73 7.69
N ILE A 257 -20.95 15.19 7.25
CA ILE A 257 -19.97 14.47 8.10
C ILE A 257 -18.84 15.41 8.50
#